data_AF-A0A2D6S271-F1
#
_entry.id   AF-A0A2D6S271-F1
#
_cell.length_a   1.000
_cell.length_b   1.000
_cell.length_c   1.000
_cell.angle_alpha   90.00
_cell.angle_beta   90.00
_cell.angle_gamma   90.00
#
_symmetry.space_group_name_H-M   'P 1'
#
loop_
_entity.id
_entity.type
_entity.pdbx_description
1 polymer ?
#
loop_
_entity_poly.entity_id
_entity_poly.type
_entity_poly.pdbx_seq_one_letter_code
_entity_poly.pdbx_strand_id
1 'polypeptide(L)' 'MKAEDGTAYLEIHHLRQLANGGSDTTQNAVVVCPNCHREFHFGSCKPGLTQKLYQEK' A
#
# COMPACT_ATOMS: atom_id res chain seq x y z
N MET A 1 0.33 -14.43 -3.66
CA MET A 1 -0.86 -15.30 -3.73
C MET A 1 -1.53 -15.04 -5.08
N LYS A 2 -1.92 -16.09 -5.81
CA LYS A 2 -2.58 -15.97 -7.12
C LYS A 2 -4.02 -16.45 -6.98
N ALA A 3 -4.95 -15.82 -7.69
CA ALA A 3 -6.32 -16.26 -7.80
C ALA A 3 -6.42 -17.60 -8.51
N GLU A 4 -7.57 -18.27 -8.36
CA GLU A 4 -7.88 -19.50 -9.11
C GLU A 4 -7.79 -19.26 -10.63
N ASP A 5 -8.05 -18.02 -11.06
CA ASP A 5 -7.87 -17.55 -12.45
C ASP A 5 -6.42 -17.18 -12.81
N GLY A 6 -5.46 -17.39 -11.90
CA GLY A 6 -4.05 -17.09 -12.09
C GLY A 6 -3.64 -15.62 -11.90
N THR A 7 -4.60 -14.72 -11.69
CA THR A 7 -4.34 -13.28 -11.47
C THR A 7 -3.68 -13.00 -10.11
N ALA A 8 -2.85 -11.97 -10.03
CA ALA A 8 -2.21 -11.60 -8.76
C ALA A 8 -3.22 -10.96 -7.82
N TYR A 9 -3.34 -11.46 -6.59
CA TYR A 9 -4.12 -10.79 -5.56
C TYR A 9 -3.40 -9.55 -5.06
N LEU A 10 -4.06 -8.41 -5.25
CA LEU A 10 -3.56 -7.10 -4.87
C LEU A 10 -4.61 -6.38 -4.03
N GLU A 11 -4.15 -5.60 -3.06
CA GLU A 11 -4.94 -4.79 -2.15
C GLU A 11 -4.61 -3.31 -2.36
N ILE A 12 -5.60 -2.45 -2.16
CA ILE A 12 -5.40 -0.99 -2.21
C ILE A 12 -5.00 -0.52 -0.82
N HIS A 13 -3.93 0.26 -0.75
CA HIS A 13 -3.44 0.88 0.47
C HIS A 13 -3.37 2.40 0.31
N HIS A 14 -3.95 3.15 1.25
CA HIS A 14 -3.78 4.60 1.30
C HIS A 14 -2.47 4.97 2.01
N LEU A 15 -1.54 5.62 1.28
CA LEU A 15 -0.23 6.06 1.78
C LEU A 15 -0.35 6.93 3.04
N ARG A 16 -1.28 7.91 2.99
CA ARG A 16 -1.81 8.57 4.17
C ARG A 16 -3.14 7.91 4.52
N GLN A 17 -3.18 7.22 5.66
CA GLN A 17 -4.40 6.57 6.15
C GLN A 17 -5.57 7.57 6.24
N LEU A 18 -6.77 7.12 5.86
CA LEU A 18 -7.99 7.93 5.92
C LEU A 18 -8.29 8.41 7.35
N ALA A 19 -8.04 7.56 8.36
CA ALA A 19 -8.20 7.93 9.78
C ALA A 19 -7.32 9.12 10.20
N ASN A 20 -6.20 9.35 9.52
CA ASN A 20 -5.30 10.49 9.74
C ASN A 20 -5.61 11.67 8.80
N GLY A 21 -6.80 11.71 8.19
CA GLY A 21 -7.21 12.72 7.22
C GLY A 21 -6.55 12.56 5.85
N GLY A 22 -6.22 11.34 5.44
CA GLY A 22 -5.80 11.03 4.07
C GLY A 22 -6.93 11.22 3.07
N SER A 23 -6.59 11.63 1.84
CA SER A 23 -7.57 11.79 0.75
C SER A 23 -7.91 10.44 0.13
N ASP A 24 -9.18 10.19 -0.16
CA ASP A 24 -9.62 9.02 -0.94
C ASP A 24 -9.46 9.28 -2.44
N THR A 25 -8.20 9.36 -2.90
CA THR A 25 -7.87 9.63 -4.29
C THR A 25 -6.78 8.68 -4.78
N THR A 26 -6.71 8.46 -6.09
CA THR A 26 -5.69 7.61 -6.72
C THR A 26 -4.26 8.12 -6.47
N GLN A 27 -4.07 9.40 -6.17
CA GLN A 27 -2.77 9.96 -5.81
C GLN A 27 -2.28 9.49 -4.43
N ASN A 28 -3.20 9.22 -3.51
CA ASN A 28 -2.92 8.73 -2.16
C ASN A 28 -3.07 7.20 -2.05
N ALA A 29 -3.54 6.51 -3.10
CA ALA A 29 -3.76 5.09 -3.10
C ALA A 29 -2.70 4.36 -3.91
N VAL A 30 -2.19 3.24 -3.39
CA VAL A 30 -1.24 2.35 -4.08
C VAL A 30 -1.74 0.92 -4.05
N VAL A 31 -1.39 0.15 -5.08
CA VAL A 31 -1.77 -1.26 -5.22
C VAL A 31 -0.59 -2.10 -4.76
N VAL A 32 -0.81 -2.95 -3.74
CA VAL A 32 0.24 -3.73 -3.08
C VAL A 32 -0.21 -5.16 -2.85
N CYS A 33 0.73 -6.09 -2.69
CA CYS A 33 0.37 -7.45 -2.30
C CYS A 33 0.00 -7.51 -0.80
N PRO A 34 -0.72 -8.55 -0.33
CA PRO A 34 -1.16 -8.62 1.07
C PRO A 34 -0.03 -8.69 2.10
N ASN A 35 1.15 -9.18 1.70
CA ASN A 35 2.33 -9.14 2.57
C ASN A 35 2.82 -7.70 2.77
N CYS A 36 3.03 -6.96 1.67
CA CYS A 36 3.44 -5.56 1.72
C CYS A 36 2.38 -4.70 2.40
N HIS A 37 1.09 -4.98 2.18
CA HIS A 37 0.00 -4.28 2.86
C HIS A 37 0.10 -4.42 4.38
N ARG A 38 0.37 -5.63 4.88
CA ARG A 38 0.63 -5.86 6.32
C ARG A 38 1.88 -5.14 6.81
N GLU A 39 2.94 -5.06 6.01
CA GLU A 39 4.14 -4.32 6.39
C GLU A 39 3.90 -2.81 6.53
N PHE A 40 3.02 -2.21 5.72
CA PHE A 40 2.63 -0.80 5.92
C PHE A 40 1.90 -0.57 7.25
N HIS A 41 1.10 -1.53 7.72
CA HIS A 41 0.37 -1.42 8.99
C HIS A 41 1.17 -1.84 10.22
N PHE A 42 1.97 -2.88 10.11
CA PHE A 42 2.62 -3.55 11.26
C PHE A 42 4.13 -3.66 11.15
N GLY A 43 4.71 -3.43 9.97
CA GLY A 43 6.15 -3.53 9.76
C GLY A 43 6.91 -2.48 10.58
N SER A 44 8.12 -2.82 11.01
CA SER A 44 8.97 -1.91 11.79
C SER A 44 9.59 -0.78 10.94
N CYS A 45 9.55 -0.91 9.60
CA CYS A 45 10.19 -0.02 8.64
C CYS A 45 9.22 0.92 7.89
N LYS A 46 8.09 1.30 8.53
CA LYS A 46 7.03 2.16 7.96
C LYS A 46 7.51 3.39 7.18
N PRO A 47 8.36 4.27 7.74
CA PRO A 47 8.70 5.52 7.05
C PRO A 47 9.56 5.30 5.79
N GLY A 48 10.40 4.26 5.77
CA GLY A 48 11.33 4.01 4.67
C GLY A 48 10.65 3.51 3.40
N LEU A 49 9.58 2.71 3.53
CA LEU A 49 8.82 2.19 2.38
C LEU A 49 8.00 3.29 1.70
N THR A 50 7.31 4.10 2.50
CA THR A 50 6.51 5.23 1.98
C THR A 50 7.41 6.27 1.30
N GLN A 51 8.59 6.55 1.85
CA GLN A 51 9.51 7.52 1.24
C GLN A 51 10.05 7.05 -0.11
N LYS A 52 10.35 5.75 -0.27
CA LYS A 52 10.72 5.17 -1.57
C LYS A 52 9.60 5.33 -2.60
N LEU A 53 8.36 5.03 -2.21
CA LEU A 53 7.20 5.20 -3.09
C LEU A 53 6.96 6.63 -3.56
N TYR A 54 7.32 7.63 -2.74
CA TYR A 54 7.28 9.04 -3.17
C TYR A 54 8.45 9.42 -4.09
N GLN A 55 9.62 8.80 -3.92
CA GLN A 55 10.81 9.08 -4.73
C GLN A 55 10.75 8.45 -6.13
N GLU A 56 9.97 7.38 -6.30
CA GLU A 56 9.80 6.66 -7.56
C GLU A 56 8.61 7.18 -8.40
N LYS A 57 7.97 8.28 -8.00
CA LYS A 57 6.89 8.95 -8.75
C LYS A 57 7.39 9.89 -9.83
#